data_AF-A0A452ZDQ7-F1
#
_entry.id   AF-A0A452ZDQ7-F1
#
_cell.length_a   1.000
_cell.length_b   1.000
_cell.length_c   1.000
_cell.angle_alpha   90.00
_cell.angle_beta   90.00
_cell.angle_gamma   90.00
#
_symmetry.space_group_name_H-M   'P 1'
#
loop_
_entity.id
_entity.type
_entity.pdbx_description
1 polymer ?
#
loop_
_entity_poly.entity_id
_entity_poly.type
_entity_poly.pdbx_seq_one_letter_code
_entity_poly.pdbx_strand_id
1 'polypeptide(L)' 'QPPEVWDGGVGFVSKEMIQAHCPAPAADIQVLRCGPPPMNKAMSANLDDLGYTKEMQFQF' A
#
# COMPACT_ATOMS: atom_id res chain seq x y z
N GLN A 1 -0.20 5.18 -20.80
CA GLN A 1 -0.78 6.22 -19.91
C GLN A 1 -2.27 5.95 -19.73
N PRO A 2 -2.88 6.40 -18.64
CA PRO A 2 -4.33 6.27 -18.45
C PRO A 2 -5.11 7.11 -19.49
N PRO A 3 -6.41 6.85 -19.69
CA PRO A 3 -7.28 7.65 -20.56
C PRO A 3 -7.32 9.13 -20.15
N GLU A 4 -7.73 10.02 -21.08
CA GLU A 4 -7.82 11.47 -20.84
C GLU A 4 -8.74 11.85 -19.66
N VAL A 5 -9.79 11.05 -19.42
CA VAL A 5 -10.71 11.25 -18.30
C VAL A 5 -10.46 10.16 -17.25
N TRP A 6 -9.33 10.26 -16.54
CA TRP A 6 -8.96 9.38 -15.43
C TRP A 6 -8.86 10.17 -14.12
N ASP A 7 -9.58 9.72 -13.10
CA ASP A 7 -9.68 10.34 -11.78
C ASP A 7 -8.95 9.53 -10.68
N GLY A 8 -8.37 8.39 -11.03
CA GLY A 8 -7.63 7.54 -10.09
C GLY A 8 -6.13 7.85 -9.99
N GLY A 9 -5.43 7.05 -9.17
CA GLY A 9 -3.97 7.12 -9.05
C GLY A 9 -3.24 6.73 -10.35
N VAL A 10 -2.05 7.28 -10.56
CA VAL A 10 -1.19 6.98 -11.72
C VAL A 10 0.22 6.62 -11.24
N GLY A 11 0.80 5.58 -11.82
CA GLY A 11 2.14 5.10 -11.48
C GLY A 11 2.13 3.91 -10.51
N PHE A 12 3.22 3.75 -9.75
CA PHE A 12 3.31 2.77 -8.68
C PHE A 12 2.62 3.28 -7.41
N VAL A 13 2.24 2.36 -6.52
CA VAL A 13 1.64 2.73 -5.22
C VAL A 13 2.67 3.52 -4.39
N SER A 14 2.29 4.71 -3.97
CA SER A 14 3.09 5.60 -3.11
C SER A 14 2.60 5.58 -1.66
N LYS A 15 3.37 6.18 -0.75
CA LYS A 15 2.98 6.32 0.66
C LYS A 15 1.74 7.18 0.82
N GLU A 16 1.63 8.25 0.03
CA GLU A 16 0.52 9.18 0.05
C GLU A 16 -0.78 8.49 -0.37
N MET A 17 -0.72 7.61 -1.37
CA MET A 17 -1.88 6.79 -1.76
C MET A 17 -2.32 5.86 -0.62
N ILE A 18 -1.37 5.23 0.09
CA ILE A 18 -1.69 4.37 1.24
C ILE A 18 -2.32 5.19 2.36
N GLN A 19 -1.78 6.36 2.71
CA GLN A 19 -2.34 7.20 3.76
C GLN A 19 -3.74 7.74 3.42
N ALA A 20 -4.00 8.01 2.13
CA ALA A 20 -5.30 8.51 1.68
C ALA A 20 -6.38 7.42 1.62
N HIS A 21 -5.99 6.16 1.37
CA HIS A 21 -6.94 5.09 1.07
C HIS A 21 -6.96 3.93 2.09
N CYS A 22 -5.97 3.81 2.96
CA CYS A 22 -5.90 2.79 4.00
C CYS A 22 -6.07 3.41 5.40
N PRO A 23 -6.64 2.65 6.36
CA PRO A 23 -6.71 3.09 7.74
C PRO A 23 -5.32 3.20 8.35
N ALA A 24 -5.12 4.18 9.24
CA ALA A 24 -3.85 4.34 9.96
C ALA A 24 -3.47 3.09 10.77
N PRO A 25 -2.18 2.87 11.06
CA PRO A 25 -1.74 1.73 11.88
C PRO A 25 -2.44 1.69 13.24
N ALA A 26 -3.04 0.55 13.58
CA ALA A 26 -3.66 0.27 14.87
C ALA A 26 -3.64 -1.23 15.15
N ALA A 27 -3.87 -1.61 16.42
CA ALA A 27 -3.74 -3.00 16.86
C ALA A 27 -4.72 -3.98 16.20
N ASP A 28 -5.82 -3.48 15.63
CA ASP A 28 -6.89 -4.22 14.97
C ASP A 28 -6.83 -4.12 13.43
N ILE A 29 -5.77 -3.53 12.87
CA ILE A 29 -5.60 -3.38 11.42
C ILE A 29 -4.69 -4.45 10.84
N GLN A 30 -5.16 -5.09 9.76
CA GLN A 30 -4.37 -6.01 8.93
C GLN A 30 -4.36 -5.53 7.48
N VAL A 31 -3.17 -5.30 6.94
CA VAL A 31 -2.94 -4.98 5.53
C VAL A 31 -2.62 -6.26 4.77
N LEU A 32 -3.50 -6.59 3.83
CA LEU A 32 -3.37 -7.76 2.96
C LEU A 32 -2.79 -7.34 1.61
N ARG A 33 -1.74 -8.04 1.15
CA ARG A 33 -1.02 -7.70 -0.08
C ARG A 33 -0.92 -8.91 -1.00
N CYS A 34 -1.21 -8.69 -2.27
CA CYS A 34 -1.04 -9.67 -3.34
C CYS A 34 -0.61 -8.92 -4.60
N GLY A 35 0.28 -9.53 -5.38
CA GLY A 35 0.79 -8.93 -6.61
C GLY A 35 2.19 -9.42 -6.97
N PRO A 36 2.80 -8.86 -8.03
CA PRO A 36 4.15 -9.20 -8.44
C PRO A 36 5.17 -8.98 -7.31
N PRO A 37 6.25 -9.79 -7.22
CA PRO A 37 7.25 -9.64 -6.14
C PRO A 37 7.82 -8.22 -5.98
N PRO A 38 8.12 -7.46 -7.06
CA PRO A 38 8.58 -6.08 -6.93
C PRO A 38 7.55 -5.15 -6.27
N MET A 39 6.26 -5.33 -6.58
CA MET A 39 5.17 -4.55 -5.99
C MET A 39 5.03 -4.87 -4.50
N ASN A 40 5.02 -6.15 -4.13
CA ASN A 40 4.94 -6.56 -2.72
C ASN A 40 6.13 -6.02 -1.91
N LYS A 41 7.34 -6.05 -2.47
CA LYS A 41 8.53 -5.47 -1.82
C LYS A 41 8.38 -3.96 -1.60
N ALA A 42 7.96 -3.21 -2.62
CA ALA A 42 7.74 -1.76 -2.52
C ALA A 42 6.64 -1.42 -1.50
N MET A 43 5.52 -2.16 -1.53
CA MET A 43 4.44 -1.99 -0.56
C MET A 43 4.91 -2.25 0.87
N SER A 44 5.74 -3.28 1.10
CA SER A 44 6.26 -3.55 2.44
C SER A 44 7.08 -2.37 2.97
N ALA A 45 7.96 -1.82 2.12
CA ALA A 45 8.80 -0.70 2.50
C ALA A 45 7.96 0.56 2.80
N ASN A 46 6.94 0.85 1.97
CA ASN A 46 6.05 1.98 2.23
C ASN A 46 5.25 1.81 3.53
N LEU A 47 4.76 0.60 3.82
CA LEU A 47 4.04 0.30 5.05
C LEU A 47 4.95 0.38 6.28
N ASP A 48 6.17 -0.11 6.19
CA ASP A 48 7.16 0.01 7.26
C ASP A 48 7.45 1.48 7.59
N ASP A 49 7.65 2.31 6.56
CA ASP A 49 7.92 3.74 6.71
C ASP A 49 6.72 4.54 7.26
N LEU A 50 5.50 4.01 7.08
CA LEU A 50 4.27 4.58 7.64
C LEU A 50 3.94 4.05 9.05
N GLY A 51 4.77 3.16 9.60
CA GLY A 51 4.64 2.63 10.96
C GLY A 51 3.73 1.41 11.09
N TYR A 52 3.35 0.76 9.98
CA TYR A 52 2.67 -0.55 10.06
C TYR A 52 3.72 -1.61 10.42
N THR A 53 3.45 -2.37 11.49
CA THR A 53 4.39 -3.41 11.92
C THR A 53 4.35 -4.62 10.99
N LYS A 54 5.26 -5.59 11.18
CA LYS A 54 5.29 -6.79 10.34
C LYS A 54 4.09 -7.70 10.58
N GLU A 55 3.57 -7.71 11.80
CA GLU A 55 2.40 -8.50 12.21
C GLU A 55 1.12 -7.97 11.53
N MET A 56 1.04 -6.65 11.31
CA MET A 56 -0.05 -5.99 10.60
C MET A 56 -0.01 -6.25 9.08
N GLN A 57 0.98 -6.96 8.56
CA GLN A 57 1.16 -7.15 7.12
C GLN A 57 1.11 -8.64 6.75
N PHE A 58 0.22 -9.03 5.85
CA PHE A 58 0.18 -10.38 5.30
C PHE A 58 0.33 -10.35 3.78
N GLN A 59 1.22 -11.20 3.25
CA GLN A 59 1.41 -11.38 1.81
C GLN A 59 0.87 -12.76 1.42
N PHE A 60 -0.04 -12.79 0.44
CA PHE A 60 -0.52 -14.02 -0.20
C PHE A 60 0.51 -14.67 -1.12
#